data_AF-A0A2V9AIA0-F1
#
_entry.id   AF-A0A2V9AIA0-F1
#
_cell.length_a   1.000
_cell.length_b   1.000
_cell.length_c   1.000
_cell.angle_alpha   90.00
_cell.angle_beta   90.00
_cell.angle_gamma   90.00
#
_symmetry.space_group_name_H-M   'P 1'
#
loop_
_entity.id
_entity.type
_entity.pdbx_description
1 polymer ?
#
loop_
_entity_poly.entity_id
_entity_poly.type
_entity_poly.pdbx_seq_one_letter_code
_entity_poly.pdbx_strand_id
1 'polypeptide(L)'
;MPCEQYKNALVEAAAGSTTPSGELLAHLGECASCSAAFAQEQSLFAAVDSGLHAAANTEAPPSLLPRVRVALDEATAPRLRWVQPLVLASAGIALVFVVFLLARPHRSVQEEVAKQAPAIVPIPKVSAAKTNLETTNSSGSTQVAANHFSHFHAARNSTNLYAAASSNPEVLVPPDEREAFARLVAVLNRHSDVAAALMAKAPQKGVLVTADPLQIPDIEIKPLEGAETETSKGASEKQ
;
A
#
# COMPACT_ATOMS: atom_id res chain seq x y z
N MET A 1 29.32 26.55 -9.77
CA MET A 1 28.58 25.46 -10.45
C MET A 1 27.08 25.77 -10.42
N PRO A 2 26.23 25.16 -11.27
CA PRO A 2 24.78 25.40 -11.24
C PRO A 2 24.14 24.69 -10.04
N CYS A 3 23.60 25.48 -9.10
CA CYS A 3 23.11 25.01 -7.79
C CYS A 3 22.01 23.94 -7.90
N GLU A 4 21.22 23.93 -8.97
CA GLU A 4 20.17 22.92 -9.23
C GLU A 4 20.71 21.47 -9.22
N GLN A 5 21.98 21.24 -9.57
CA GLN A 5 22.61 19.91 -9.52
C GLN A 5 22.71 19.37 -8.08
N TYR A 6 22.82 20.25 -7.08
CA TYR A 6 22.97 19.89 -5.68
C TYR A 6 21.64 19.84 -4.92
N LYS A 7 20.53 20.27 -5.52
CA LYS A 7 19.22 20.46 -4.87
C LYS A 7 18.69 19.20 -4.18
N ASN A 8 18.67 18.07 -4.89
CA ASN A 8 18.17 16.82 -4.31
C ASN A 8 19.10 16.31 -3.19
N ALA A 9 20.43 16.33 -3.43
CA ALA A 9 21.41 15.90 -2.44
C ALA A 9 21.40 16.78 -1.17
N LEU A 10 21.10 18.07 -1.30
CA LEU A 10 20.91 19.00 -0.19
C LEU A 10 19.69 18.60 0.66
N VAL A 11 18.55 18.27 0.05
CA VAL A 11 17.34 17.81 0.75
C VAL A 11 17.54 16.43 1.38
N GLU A 12 18.13 15.48 0.66
CA GLU A 12 18.42 14.12 1.17
C GLU A 12 19.37 14.15 2.38
N ALA A 13 20.40 15.00 2.35
CA ALA A 13 21.31 15.20 3.48
C ALA A 13 20.66 16.00 4.63
N ALA A 14 19.76 16.96 4.33
CA ALA A 14 19.03 17.70 5.36
C ALA A 14 18.01 16.82 6.11
N ALA A 15 17.44 15.83 5.42
CA ALA A 15 16.61 14.78 6.00
C ALA A 15 17.40 13.70 6.77
N GLY A 16 18.74 13.83 6.87
CA GLY A 16 19.61 12.85 7.53
C GLY A 16 19.67 11.48 6.83
N SER A 17 19.06 11.33 5.65
CA SER A 17 18.93 10.06 4.93
C SER A 17 20.24 9.59 4.30
N THR A 18 21.12 10.54 3.96
CA THR A 18 22.45 10.31 3.38
C THR A 18 23.48 11.23 4.03
N THR A 19 24.74 10.77 4.11
CA THR A 19 25.84 11.67 4.49
C THR A 19 26.17 12.60 3.32
N PRO A 20 26.26 13.92 3.52
CA PRO A 20 26.53 14.86 2.44
C PRO A 20 27.87 14.58 1.76
N SER A 21 27.91 14.62 0.43
CA SER A 21 29.13 14.38 -0.33
C SER A 21 30.17 15.49 -0.11
N GLY A 22 31.46 15.19 -0.32
CA GLY A 22 32.53 16.18 -0.20
C GLY A 22 32.35 17.37 -1.15
N GLU A 23 31.80 17.13 -2.34
CA GLU A 23 31.45 18.18 -3.30
C GLU A 23 30.30 19.07 -2.81
N LEU A 24 29.27 18.47 -2.21
CA LEU A 24 28.16 19.22 -1.60
C LEU A 24 28.65 20.08 -0.43
N LEU A 25 29.53 19.54 0.43
CA LEU A 25 30.12 20.29 1.54
C LEU A 25 30.99 21.45 1.06
N ALA A 26 31.79 21.25 0.00
CA ALA A 26 32.54 22.33 -0.64
C ALA A 26 31.60 23.41 -1.21
N HIS A 27 30.55 23.00 -1.93
CA HIS A 27 29.57 23.93 -2.49
C HIS A 27 28.81 24.73 -1.41
N LEU A 28 28.46 24.11 -0.28
CA LEU A 28 27.83 24.78 0.87
C LEU A 28 28.76 25.80 1.53
N GLY A 29 30.08 25.57 1.50
CA GLY A 29 31.10 26.52 1.95
C GLY A 29 31.30 27.71 1.00
N GLU A 30 31.14 27.50 -0.31
CA GLU A 30 31.25 28.57 -1.32
C GLU A 30 29.94 29.35 -1.56
N CYS A 31 28.78 28.73 -1.34
CA CYS A 31 27.49 29.24 -1.79
C CYS A 31 26.54 29.55 -0.62
N ALA A 32 26.55 30.81 -0.18
CA ALA A 32 25.75 31.31 0.96
C ALA A 32 24.23 31.08 0.83
N SER A 33 23.67 31.08 -0.38
CA SER A 33 22.25 30.78 -0.59
C SER A 33 21.93 29.29 -0.38
N CYS A 34 22.84 28.39 -0.77
CA CYS A 34 22.65 26.95 -0.58
C CYS A 34 22.88 26.54 0.88
N SER A 35 23.83 27.14 1.60
CA SER A 35 23.98 26.89 3.04
C SER A 35 22.83 27.48 3.87
N ALA A 36 22.27 28.63 3.48
CA ALA A 36 21.04 29.14 4.09
C ALA A 36 19.85 28.19 3.85
N ALA A 37 19.66 27.69 2.62
CA ALA A 37 18.61 26.72 2.29
C ALA A 37 18.80 25.40 3.05
N PHE A 38 20.03 24.87 3.13
CA PHE A 38 20.35 23.64 3.86
C PHE A 38 20.05 23.75 5.37
N ALA A 39 20.37 24.88 5.99
CA ALA A 39 20.01 25.15 7.38
C ALA A 39 18.48 25.27 7.58
N GLN A 40 17.78 25.87 6.61
CA GLN A 40 16.30 25.94 6.63
C GLN A 40 15.67 24.54 6.54
N GLU A 41 16.10 23.70 5.59
CA GLU A 41 15.58 22.33 5.45
C GLU A 41 15.87 21.48 6.70
N GLN A 42 17.08 21.54 7.27
CA GLN A 42 17.39 20.87 8.54
C GLN A 42 16.46 21.32 9.68
N SER A 43 16.18 22.63 9.78
CA SER A 43 15.26 23.14 10.81
C SER A 43 13.81 22.67 10.61
N LEU A 44 13.40 22.43 9.36
CA LEU A 44 12.10 21.88 9.01
C LEU A 44 12.01 20.39 9.39
N PHE A 45 13.02 19.58 9.03
CA PHE A 45 13.04 18.16 9.42
C PHE A 45 13.09 18.00 10.95
N ALA A 46 13.91 18.77 11.65
CA ALA A 46 13.94 18.76 13.12
C ALA A 46 12.59 19.17 13.77
N ALA A 47 11.84 20.09 13.15
CA ALA A 47 10.50 20.46 13.61
C ALA A 47 9.47 19.35 13.34
N VAL A 48 9.57 18.64 12.21
CA VAL A 48 8.73 17.47 11.90
C VAL A 48 9.01 16.33 12.87
N ASP A 49 10.28 15.97 13.07
CA ASP A 49 10.69 14.86 13.95
C ASP A 49 10.32 15.13 15.41
N SER A 50 10.55 16.35 15.92
CA SER A 50 10.16 16.70 17.29
C SER A 50 8.64 16.73 17.47
N GLY A 51 7.88 17.18 16.46
CA GLY A 51 6.42 17.11 16.45
C GLY A 51 5.90 15.67 16.41
N LEU A 52 6.48 14.81 15.58
CA LEU A 52 6.15 13.39 15.48
C LEU A 52 6.51 12.63 16.77
N HIS A 53 7.67 12.92 17.35
CA HIS A 53 8.11 12.33 18.62
C HIS A 53 7.22 12.78 19.78
N ALA A 54 6.80 14.04 19.81
CA ALA A 54 5.84 14.53 20.80
C ALA A 54 4.47 13.83 20.65
N ALA A 55 3.96 13.69 19.43
CA ALA A 55 2.70 13.01 19.15
C ALA A 55 2.73 11.51 19.49
N ALA A 56 3.78 10.80 19.05
CA ALA A 56 3.95 9.36 19.26
C ALA A 56 4.16 8.96 20.72
N ASN A 57 4.66 9.88 21.56
CA ASN A 57 4.82 9.69 23.00
C ASN A 57 3.69 10.35 23.82
N THR A 58 2.57 10.74 23.22
CA THR A 58 1.36 11.09 23.99
C THR A 58 0.82 9.87 24.71
N GLU A 59 0.25 10.07 25.90
CA GLU A 59 -0.36 8.98 26.67
C GLU A 59 -1.56 8.40 25.91
N ALA A 60 -1.49 7.11 25.57
CA ALA A 60 -2.55 6.43 24.84
C ALA A 60 -3.85 6.43 25.67
N PRO A 61 -5.00 6.86 25.12
CA PRO A 61 -6.22 7.00 25.92
C PRO A 61 -6.66 5.62 26.45
N PRO A 62 -7.12 5.53 27.71
CA PRO A 62 -7.41 4.23 28.36
C PRO A 62 -8.52 3.42 27.67
N SER A 63 -9.32 4.06 26.81
CA SER A 63 -10.33 3.41 25.97
C SER A 63 -9.77 2.72 24.71
N LEU A 64 -8.48 2.90 24.38
CA LEU A 64 -7.85 2.32 23.19
C LEU A 64 -7.79 0.79 23.28
N LEU A 65 -7.22 0.22 24.35
CA LEU A 65 -7.09 -1.24 24.49
C LEU A 65 -8.44 -1.97 24.54
N PRO A 66 -9.49 -1.48 25.26
CA PRO A 66 -10.83 -2.03 25.15
C PRO A 66 -11.40 -1.99 23.73
N ARG A 67 -11.27 -0.85 23.01
CA ARG A 67 -11.77 -0.72 21.63
C ARG A 67 -11.05 -1.65 20.65
N VAL A 68 -9.72 -1.79 20.77
CA VAL A 68 -8.93 -2.70 19.93
C VAL A 68 -9.31 -4.16 20.19
N ARG A 69 -9.58 -4.55 21.44
CA ARG A 69 -10.08 -5.90 21.75
C ARG A 69 -11.45 -6.15 21.09
N VAL A 70 -12.42 -5.27 21.30
CA VAL A 70 -13.75 -5.39 20.68
C VAL A 70 -13.66 -5.46 19.15
N ALA A 71 -12.81 -4.63 18.52
CA ALA A 71 -12.62 -4.66 17.07
C ALA A 71 -11.93 -5.96 16.57
N LEU A 72 -11.03 -6.55 17.35
CA LEU A 72 -10.42 -7.86 17.04
C LEU A 72 -11.42 -9.00 17.23
N ASP A 73 -12.24 -8.95 18.29
CA ASP A 73 -13.30 -9.94 18.54
C ASP A 73 -14.38 -9.88 17.45
N GLU A 74 -14.77 -8.68 17.00
CA GLU A 74 -15.69 -8.47 15.88
C GLU A 74 -15.09 -8.90 14.53
N ALA A 75 -13.80 -8.64 14.29
CA ALA A 75 -13.10 -9.13 13.11
C ALA A 75 -12.93 -10.67 13.09
N THR A 76 -12.87 -11.29 14.27
CA THR A 76 -12.78 -12.75 14.46
C THR A 76 -14.16 -13.42 14.45
N ALA A 77 -15.24 -12.66 14.69
CA ALA A 77 -16.62 -13.13 14.55
C ALA A 77 -16.87 -13.67 13.12
N PRO A 78 -17.65 -14.76 12.96
CA PRO A 78 -17.38 -15.73 11.90
C PRO A 78 -17.88 -15.32 10.50
N ARG A 79 -17.10 -14.46 9.82
CA ARG A 79 -17.07 -14.40 8.34
C ARG A 79 -16.80 -15.78 7.73
N LEU A 80 -16.12 -16.65 8.47
CA LEU A 80 -15.95 -18.09 8.22
C LEU A 80 -17.24 -18.82 7.80
N ARG A 81 -18.40 -18.38 8.30
CA ARG A 81 -19.70 -19.05 8.07
C ARG A 81 -20.18 -18.98 6.61
N TRP A 82 -19.62 -18.08 5.80
CA TRP A 82 -19.85 -18.01 4.34
C TRP A 82 -18.81 -18.78 3.51
N VAL A 83 -17.68 -19.18 4.09
CA VAL A 83 -16.56 -19.81 3.35
C VAL A 83 -16.63 -21.35 3.37
N GLN A 84 -17.27 -21.94 4.38
CA GLN A 84 -17.46 -23.39 4.49
C GLN A 84 -18.03 -24.09 3.22
N PRO A 85 -19.08 -23.58 2.52
CA PRO A 85 -19.58 -24.25 1.32
C PRO A 85 -18.56 -24.28 0.16
N LEU A 86 -17.65 -23.31 0.08
CA LEU A 86 -16.61 -23.26 -0.97
C LEU A 86 -15.52 -24.33 -0.78
N VAL A 87 -15.13 -24.59 0.48
CA VAL A 87 -14.10 -25.59 0.81
C VAL A 87 -14.61 -27.01 0.57
N LEU A 88 -15.89 -27.27 0.85
CA LEU A 88 -16.51 -28.59 0.58
C LEU A 88 -16.64 -28.87 -0.93
N ALA A 89 -16.89 -27.84 -1.74
CA ALA A 89 -16.99 -27.98 -3.19
C ALA A 89 -15.65 -28.38 -3.86
N SER A 90 -14.52 -27.82 -3.40
CA SER A 90 -13.21 -28.11 -4.02
C SER A 90 -12.73 -29.54 -3.75
N ALA A 91 -13.01 -30.09 -2.57
CA ALA A 91 -12.67 -31.48 -2.22
C ALA A 91 -13.37 -32.50 -3.14
N GLY A 92 -14.64 -32.27 -3.49
CA GLY A 92 -15.39 -33.12 -4.42
C GLY A 92 -14.79 -33.13 -5.83
N ILE A 93 -14.40 -31.96 -6.34
CA ILE A 93 -13.78 -31.83 -7.68
C ILE A 93 -12.44 -32.57 -7.74
N ALA A 94 -11.60 -32.44 -6.69
CA ALA A 94 -10.33 -33.14 -6.60
C ALA A 94 -10.51 -34.67 -6.60
N LEU A 95 -11.49 -35.19 -5.84
CA LEU A 95 -11.79 -36.62 -5.80
C LEU A 95 -12.23 -37.16 -7.18
N VAL A 96 -13.11 -36.44 -7.88
CA VAL A 96 -13.55 -36.79 -9.24
C VAL A 96 -12.38 -36.80 -10.23
N PHE A 97 -11.45 -35.84 -10.13
CA PHE A 97 -10.24 -35.83 -10.96
C PHE A 97 -9.34 -37.04 -10.72
N VAL A 98 -9.11 -37.42 -9.46
CA VAL A 98 -8.31 -38.61 -9.12
C VAL A 98 -8.98 -39.89 -9.65
N VAL A 99 -10.28 -40.04 -9.47
CA VAL A 99 -11.04 -41.18 -10.02
C VAL A 99 -10.98 -41.22 -11.55
N PHE A 100 -11.11 -40.07 -12.23
CA PHE A 100 -11.04 -40.00 -13.69
C PHE A 100 -9.64 -40.35 -14.24
N LEU A 101 -8.57 -39.98 -13.54
CA LEU A 101 -7.20 -40.34 -13.89
C LEU A 101 -6.94 -41.84 -13.68
N LEU A 102 -7.43 -42.43 -12.59
CA LEU A 102 -7.31 -43.87 -12.31
C LEU A 102 -8.19 -44.75 -13.20
N ALA A 103 -9.34 -44.24 -13.63
CA ALA A 103 -10.28 -44.94 -14.51
C ALA A 103 -9.92 -44.85 -16.02
N ARG A 104 -8.87 -44.11 -16.39
CA ARG A 104 -8.41 -44.03 -17.78
C ARG A 104 -7.66 -45.32 -18.16
N PRO A 105 -8.15 -46.13 -19.12
CA PRO A 105 -7.42 -47.32 -19.56
C PRO A 105 -6.11 -46.91 -20.25
N HIS A 106 -4.99 -47.48 -19.81
CA HIS A 106 -3.69 -47.32 -20.47
C HIS A 106 -3.75 -47.87 -21.90
N ARG A 107 -3.88 -46.98 -22.89
CA ARG A 107 -3.52 -47.33 -24.28
C ARG A 107 -2.01 -47.42 -24.37
N SER A 108 -1.50 -48.65 -24.30
CA SER A 108 -0.12 -48.98 -24.62
C SER A 108 0.14 -48.77 -26.11
N VAL A 109 0.59 -47.56 -26.47
CA VAL A 109 1.24 -47.32 -27.76
C VAL A 109 2.63 -47.93 -27.65
N GLN A 110 2.77 -49.18 -28.11
CA GLN A 110 4.06 -49.84 -28.19
C GLN A 110 4.71 -49.51 -29.53
N GLU A 111 5.77 -48.71 -29.49
CA GLU A 111 6.44 -48.17 -30.66
C GLU A 111 7.57 -49.11 -31.12
N GLU A 112 7.35 -49.86 -32.21
CA GLU A 112 8.38 -50.69 -32.83
C GLU A 112 9.35 -49.82 -33.67
N VAL A 113 10.34 -49.21 -33.02
CA VAL A 113 11.48 -48.62 -33.73
C VAL A 113 12.44 -49.74 -34.14
N ALA A 114 12.41 -50.07 -35.43
CA ALA A 114 13.15 -51.19 -36.00
C ALA A 114 14.69 -51.01 -36.01
N LYS A 115 15.42 -52.13 -35.98
CA LYS A 115 16.89 -52.17 -36.14
C LYS A 115 17.31 -51.68 -37.53
N GLN A 116 18.24 -50.74 -37.63
CA GLN A 116 19.16 -50.72 -38.77
C GLN A 116 20.52 -50.04 -38.50
N ALA A 117 21.57 -50.74 -38.92
CA ALA A 117 22.91 -50.27 -39.26
C ALA A 117 23.19 -50.78 -40.71
N PRO A 118 24.30 -50.47 -41.42
CA PRO A 118 25.55 -49.84 -40.97
C PRO A 118 26.27 -48.86 -41.96
N ALA A 119 27.39 -48.28 -41.49
CA ALA A 119 28.71 -48.07 -42.15
C ALA A 119 28.93 -47.39 -43.54
N ILE A 120 30.06 -46.62 -43.61
CA ILE A 120 30.97 -46.31 -44.76
C ILE A 120 30.45 -45.27 -45.81
N VAL A 121 31.03 -44.06 -46.00
CA VAL A 121 32.40 -43.60 -46.46
C VAL A 121 32.56 -43.71 -48.01
N PRO A 122 33.04 -42.71 -48.80
CA PRO A 122 34.21 -41.82 -48.55
C PRO A 122 34.12 -40.31 -48.97
N ILE A 123 35.28 -39.63 -48.95
CA ILE A 123 35.56 -38.17 -49.13
C ILE A 123 36.47 -37.91 -50.36
N PRO A 124 36.37 -36.75 -51.05
CA PRO A 124 37.49 -36.12 -51.79
C PRO A 124 38.08 -34.88 -51.09
N LYS A 125 39.36 -34.55 -51.36
CA LYS A 125 40.21 -33.61 -50.59
C LYS A 125 40.53 -32.29 -51.32
N VAL A 126 40.99 -31.27 -50.57
CA VAL A 126 42.09 -30.28 -50.82
C VAL A 126 41.94 -29.14 -49.78
N SER A 127 42.86 -28.82 -48.84
CA SER A 127 44.27 -28.34 -48.89
C SER A 127 44.38 -26.86 -49.36
N ALA A 128 45.16 -25.92 -48.79
CA ALA A 128 46.19 -25.89 -47.71
C ALA A 128 46.10 -24.54 -46.92
N ALA A 129 46.61 -24.34 -45.69
CA ALA A 129 47.98 -23.95 -45.25
C ALA A 129 48.64 -22.80 -46.07
N LYS A 130 49.39 -21.80 -45.55
CA LYS A 130 50.04 -21.48 -44.24
C LYS A 130 49.86 -19.96 -43.92
N THR A 131 50.56 -19.15 -43.08
CA THR A 131 51.79 -19.22 -42.22
C THR A 131 51.74 -18.11 -41.12
N ASN A 132 52.73 -18.03 -40.21
CA ASN A 132 52.96 -16.91 -39.25
C ASN A 132 53.71 -15.71 -39.90
N LEU A 133 53.68 -14.50 -39.31
CA LEU A 133 54.82 -13.88 -38.58
C LEU A 133 54.54 -12.44 -38.05
N GLU A 134 55.00 -12.19 -36.81
CA GLU A 134 55.42 -10.97 -36.07
C GLU A 134 55.44 -9.54 -36.70
N THR A 135 55.37 -8.50 -35.81
CA THR A 135 56.19 -7.24 -35.77
C THR A 135 55.45 -5.87 -35.71
N THR A 136 55.72 -5.09 -34.64
CA THR A 136 55.68 -3.60 -34.45
C THR A 136 54.39 -2.73 -34.40
N ASN A 137 54.34 -1.93 -33.32
CA ASN A 137 54.14 -0.47 -33.22
C ASN A 137 52.79 0.25 -33.43
N SER A 138 52.25 0.71 -32.29
CA SER A 138 52.11 2.14 -31.90
C SER A 138 51.08 3.09 -32.54
N SER A 139 50.56 3.98 -31.67
CA SER A 139 49.92 5.27 -31.94
C SER A 139 48.45 5.31 -32.42
N GLY A 140 47.57 5.43 -31.43
CA GLY A 140 46.37 6.30 -31.38
C GLY A 140 45.59 6.65 -32.66
N SER A 141 44.35 6.16 -32.74
CA SER A 141 43.25 6.83 -33.45
C SER A 141 41.92 6.61 -32.72
N THR A 142 41.04 7.60 -32.79
CA THR A 142 39.74 7.61 -32.10
C THR A 142 38.64 6.98 -32.96
N GLN A 143 37.95 5.95 -32.47
CA GLN A 143 36.52 5.78 -32.75
C GLN A 143 35.78 4.78 -31.86
N VAL A 144 34.61 5.23 -31.38
CA VAL A 144 33.34 4.53 -31.20
C VAL A 144 33.39 2.99 -31.08
N ALA A 145 33.14 2.49 -29.86
CA ALA A 145 32.62 1.15 -29.62
C ALA A 145 31.18 1.28 -29.07
N ALA A 146 30.18 0.86 -29.85
CA ALA A 146 28.79 0.85 -29.41
C ALA A 146 28.47 -0.45 -28.66
N ASN A 147 28.30 -0.39 -27.33
CA ASN A 147 27.94 -1.58 -26.55
C ASN A 147 26.45 -1.92 -26.72
N HIS A 148 26.21 -3.00 -27.45
CA HIS A 148 24.90 -3.46 -27.92
C HIS A 148 24.13 -4.25 -26.84
N PHE A 149 23.44 -3.54 -25.93
CA PHE A 149 22.49 -4.15 -24.99
C PHE A 149 21.06 -4.09 -25.52
N SER A 150 20.67 -5.12 -26.25
CA SER A 150 19.38 -5.22 -26.94
C SER A 150 18.35 -6.07 -26.18
N HIS A 151 17.24 -5.44 -25.78
CA HIS A 151 15.95 -6.04 -25.39
C HIS A 151 15.90 -7.00 -24.20
N PHE A 152 15.21 -6.57 -23.13
CA PHE A 152 13.95 -7.20 -22.68
C PHE A 152 13.13 -6.22 -21.81
N HIS A 153 12.76 -5.06 -22.38
CA HIS A 153 11.67 -4.23 -21.83
C HIS A 153 10.38 -4.49 -22.61
N ALA A 154 9.36 -5.00 -21.92
CA ALA A 154 8.02 -5.14 -22.48
C ALA A 154 7.44 -3.76 -22.83
N ALA A 155 6.80 -3.64 -23.99
CA ALA A 155 6.23 -2.38 -24.46
C ALA A 155 5.08 -1.93 -23.54
N ARG A 156 5.32 -0.89 -22.74
CA ARG A 156 4.28 -0.15 -22.03
C ARG A 156 4.01 1.13 -22.81
N ASN A 157 2.92 1.14 -23.57
CA ASN A 157 2.66 2.18 -24.58
C ASN A 157 2.56 3.58 -23.96
N SER A 158 3.46 4.46 -24.39
CA SER A 158 3.49 5.86 -23.95
C SER A 158 2.55 6.74 -24.77
N THR A 159 1.36 6.99 -24.25
CA THR A 159 0.48 8.08 -24.75
C THR A 159 -0.24 8.77 -23.59
N ASN A 160 0.42 9.79 -23.04
CA ASN A 160 -0.22 10.96 -22.44
C ASN A 160 0.83 12.10 -22.30
N LEU A 161 1.20 12.66 -23.45
CA LEU A 161 1.74 14.01 -23.50
C LEU A 161 0.55 15.00 -23.49
N TYR A 162 0.71 16.12 -22.79
CA TYR A 162 -0.27 17.21 -22.65
C TYR A 162 -1.58 16.92 -21.90
N ALA A 163 -1.59 17.28 -20.61
CA ALA A 163 -2.79 17.63 -19.84
C ALA A 163 -2.57 18.87 -18.92
N ALA A 164 -1.56 19.69 -19.21
CA ALA A 164 -1.15 20.83 -18.39
C ALA A 164 -2.06 22.07 -18.60
N ALA A 165 -3.37 21.91 -18.35
CA ALA A 165 -4.36 22.99 -18.46
C ALA A 165 -5.61 22.81 -17.56
N SER A 166 -5.63 21.86 -16.62
CA SER A 166 -6.67 21.79 -15.57
C SER A 166 -6.17 22.45 -14.29
N SER A 167 -6.86 23.51 -13.83
CA SER A 167 -6.65 24.10 -12.51
C SER A 167 -7.35 23.33 -11.38
N ASN A 168 -8.04 22.24 -11.70
CA ASN A 168 -8.73 21.36 -10.75
C ASN A 168 -7.92 20.07 -10.57
N PRO A 169 -7.63 19.64 -9.32
CA PRO A 169 -6.93 18.38 -9.08
C PRO A 169 -7.79 17.19 -9.49
N GLU A 170 -7.17 16.19 -10.12
CA GLU A 170 -7.84 14.92 -10.45
C GLU A 170 -7.99 14.07 -9.19
N VAL A 171 -9.19 14.06 -8.61
CA VAL A 171 -9.50 13.28 -7.40
C VAL A 171 -9.96 11.88 -7.81
N LEU A 172 -9.05 10.90 -7.69
CA LEU A 172 -9.34 9.49 -7.93
C LEU A 172 -10.14 8.89 -6.76
N VAL A 173 -11.47 8.94 -6.86
CA VAL A 173 -12.39 8.32 -5.88
C VAL A 173 -12.59 6.82 -6.20
N PRO A 174 -12.29 5.89 -5.26
CA PRO A 174 -12.56 4.47 -5.40
C PRO A 174 -14.02 4.14 -5.79
N PRO A 175 -14.28 3.02 -6.50
CA PRO A 175 -15.63 2.66 -6.94
C PRO A 175 -16.61 2.50 -5.76
N ASP A 176 -16.16 1.92 -4.65
CA ASP A 176 -16.98 1.66 -3.47
C ASP A 176 -17.36 2.97 -2.75
N GLU A 177 -16.43 3.93 -2.69
CA GLU A 177 -16.69 5.27 -2.14
C GLU A 177 -17.69 6.05 -3.00
N ARG A 178 -17.64 5.90 -4.33
CA ARG A 178 -18.66 6.48 -5.23
C ARG A 178 -20.06 5.92 -4.96
N GLU A 179 -20.18 4.62 -4.67
CA GLU A 179 -21.47 4.02 -4.32
C GLU A 179 -21.95 4.45 -2.92
N ALA A 180 -21.04 4.54 -1.94
CA ALA A 180 -21.34 5.06 -0.60
C ALA A 180 -21.80 6.52 -0.64
N PHE A 181 -21.13 7.37 -1.43
CA PHE A 181 -21.52 8.76 -1.63
C PHE A 181 -22.88 8.88 -2.34
N ALA A 182 -23.15 8.05 -3.36
CA ALA A 182 -24.44 8.00 -4.02
C ALA A 182 -25.59 7.59 -3.05
N ARG A 183 -25.34 6.64 -2.14
CA ARG A 183 -26.28 6.30 -1.05
C ARG A 183 -26.52 7.49 -0.10
N LEU A 184 -25.47 8.19 0.32
CA LEU A 184 -25.57 9.37 1.18
C LEU A 184 -26.40 10.48 0.52
N VAL A 185 -26.13 10.83 -0.75
CA VAL A 185 -26.91 11.82 -1.51
C VAL A 185 -28.38 11.39 -1.66
N ALA A 186 -28.64 10.10 -1.88
CA ALA A 186 -30.02 9.59 -1.95
C ALA A 186 -30.79 9.68 -0.62
N VAL A 187 -30.10 9.64 0.53
CA VAL A 187 -30.70 9.90 1.85
C VAL A 187 -30.91 11.40 2.07
N LEU A 188 -29.90 12.23 1.79
CA LEU A 188 -30.00 13.69 1.95
C LEU A 188 -31.08 14.32 1.04
N ASN A 189 -31.30 13.78 -0.15
CA ASN A 189 -32.40 14.21 -1.04
C ASN A 189 -33.80 13.85 -0.51
N ARG A 190 -33.91 12.95 0.49
CA ARG A 190 -35.18 12.65 1.21
C ARG A 190 -35.33 13.48 2.49
N HIS A 191 -34.22 13.98 3.04
CA HIS A 191 -34.12 14.74 4.27
C HIS A 191 -33.44 16.08 3.99
N SER A 192 -34.15 16.93 3.24
CA SER A 192 -33.65 18.24 2.79
C SER A 192 -33.43 19.23 3.95
N ASP A 193 -34.11 19.00 5.07
CA ASP A 193 -33.89 19.63 6.38
C ASP A 193 -32.50 19.28 6.94
N VAL A 194 -32.14 17.99 6.94
CA VAL A 194 -30.80 17.53 7.37
C VAL A 194 -29.72 17.99 6.40
N ALA A 195 -30.00 17.99 5.10
CA ALA A 195 -29.09 18.54 4.08
C ALA A 195 -28.83 20.04 4.28
N ALA A 196 -29.87 20.82 4.57
CA ALA A 196 -29.75 22.25 4.88
C ALA A 196 -28.97 22.50 6.19
N ALA A 197 -29.17 21.67 7.22
CA ALA A 197 -28.40 21.75 8.47
C ALA A 197 -26.91 21.42 8.27
N LEU A 198 -26.58 20.44 7.43
CA LEU A 198 -25.19 20.09 7.11
C LEU A 198 -24.47 21.11 6.22
N MET A 199 -25.22 21.82 5.37
CA MET A 199 -24.68 22.94 4.55
C MET A 199 -24.79 24.31 5.23
N ALA A 200 -25.36 24.39 6.43
CA ALA A 200 -25.39 25.63 7.20
C ALA A 200 -23.96 26.07 7.54
N LYS A 201 -23.61 27.30 7.16
CA LYS A 201 -22.30 27.89 7.47
C LYS A 201 -22.11 27.91 8.99
N ALA A 202 -21.12 27.16 9.48
CA ALA A 202 -20.81 27.08 10.91
C ALA A 202 -20.67 28.49 11.51
N PRO A 203 -21.23 28.75 12.72
CA PRO A 203 -21.18 30.06 13.34
C PRO A 203 -19.72 30.49 13.54
N GLN A 204 -19.43 31.76 13.24
CA GLN A 204 -18.08 32.30 13.38
C GLN A 204 -17.65 32.22 14.85
N LYS A 205 -16.42 31.70 15.09
CA LYS A 205 -15.80 31.67 16.42
C LYS A 205 -15.89 33.04 17.08
N GLY A 206 -16.72 33.14 18.13
CA GLY A 206 -17.05 34.40 18.80
C GLY A 206 -18.52 34.46 19.21
N VAL A 207 -19.43 33.92 18.39
CA VAL A 207 -20.83 33.70 18.82
C VAL A 207 -20.89 32.40 19.61
N LEU A 208 -21.01 32.51 20.93
CA LEU A 208 -21.56 31.44 21.75
C LEU A 208 -23.00 31.21 21.28
N VAL A 209 -23.25 30.09 20.63
CA VAL A 209 -24.61 29.60 20.46
C VAL A 209 -25.08 29.15 21.83
N THR A 210 -25.83 30.02 22.50
CA THR A 210 -26.63 29.65 23.68
C THR A 210 -27.72 28.71 23.19
N ALA A 211 -27.37 27.43 23.03
CA ALA A 211 -28.35 26.37 22.86
C ALA A 211 -29.15 26.31 24.15
N ASP A 212 -30.46 26.55 24.07
CA ASP A 212 -31.35 26.41 25.21
C ASP A 212 -31.16 25.01 25.83
N PRO A 213 -31.01 24.90 27.17
CA PRO A 213 -30.83 23.61 27.81
C PRO A 213 -31.93 22.65 27.39
N LEU A 214 -31.54 21.49 26.84
CA LEU A 214 -32.48 20.49 26.36
C LEU A 214 -33.35 20.01 27.53
N GLN A 215 -34.58 20.52 27.61
CA GLN A 215 -35.54 20.16 28.66
C GLN A 215 -36.03 18.74 28.40
N ILE A 216 -35.24 17.77 28.87
CA ILE A 216 -35.70 16.40 29.07
C ILE A 216 -36.69 16.47 30.24
N PRO A 217 -38.00 16.19 30.04
CA PRO A 217 -38.94 16.14 31.15
C PRO A 217 -38.56 14.99 32.08
N ASP A 218 -38.68 15.22 33.40
CA ASP A 218 -38.38 14.18 34.38
C ASP A 218 -39.23 12.93 34.11
N ILE A 219 -38.54 11.79 33.99
CA ILE A 219 -39.19 10.51 33.75
C ILE A 219 -39.82 10.05 35.06
N GLU A 220 -41.14 10.14 35.17
CA GLU A 220 -41.89 9.52 36.27
C GLU A 220 -41.72 7.99 36.22
N ILE A 221 -40.71 7.48 36.94
CA ILE A 221 -40.52 6.05 37.16
C ILE A 221 -41.61 5.58 38.13
N LYS A 222 -42.80 5.29 37.59
CA LYS A 222 -43.89 4.70 38.37
C LYS A 222 -43.40 3.36 38.96
N PRO A 223 -43.40 3.18 40.30
CA PRO A 223 -42.97 1.92 40.90
C PRO A 223 -43.83 0.75 40.43
N LEU A 224 -43.20 -0.39 40.18
CA LEU A 224 -43.89 -1.65 39.93
C LEU A 224 -44.41 -2.20 41.27
N GLU A 225 -45.71 -2.01 41.52
CA GLU A 225 -46.44 -2.67 42.61
C GLU A 225 -46.40 -4.19 42.37
N GLY A 226 -45.69 -4.95 43.21
CA GLY A 226 -45.54 -6.41 43.04
C GLY A 226 -44.21 -7.04 43.50
N ALA A 227 -43.35 -6.33 44.24
CA ALA A 227 -42.15 -6.91 44.87
C ALA A 227 -42.41 -7.22 46.36
N GLU A 228 -43.19 -8.27 46.63
CA GLU A 228 -43.58 -8.63 47.99
C GLU A 228 -42.42 -9.26 48.79
N THR A 229 -42.18 -8.65 49.94
CA THR A 229 -41.39 -9.08 51.12
C THR A 229 -41.02 -10.58 51.23
N GLU A 230 -39.72 -10.89 51.11
CA GLU A 230 -39.10 -12.01 51.83
C GLU A 230 -38.14 -11.51 52.93
N THR A 231 -38.70 -10.99 54.03
CA THR A 231 -37.96 -10.79 55.28
C THR A 231 -37.75 -12.13 55.98
N SER A 232 -36.81 -12.95 55.51
CA SER A 232 -36.36 -14.12 56.26
C SER A 232 -35.52 -13.70 57.47
N LYS A 233 -35.72 -14.38 58.60
CA LYS A 233 -35.43 -13.87 59.94
C LYS A 233 -34.71 -14.90 60.79
N GLY A 234 -33.40 -14.73 60.99
CA GLY A 234 -32.60 -15.52 61.93
C GLY A 234 -31.13 -15.12 61.90
N ALA A 235 -30.39 -15.18 63.01
CA ALA A 235 -30.83 -15.28 64.41
C ALA A 235 -29.77 -14.63 65.31
N SER A 236 -30.15 -14.22 66.52
CA SER A 236 -29.16 -13.87 67.54
C SER A 236 -28.57 -15.15 68.12
N GLU A 237 -27.26 -15.33 68.03
CA GLU A 237 -26.53 -16.25 68.90
C GLU A 237 -25.59 -15.43 69.80
N LYS A 238 -25.49 -15.86 71.06
CA LYS A 238 -24.62 -15.28 72.08
C LYS A 238 -23.49 -16.26 72.34
N GLN A 239 -22.28 -15.79 72.58
CA GLN A 239 -21.75 -15.61 73.94
C GLN A 239 -20.37 -14.93 73.93
#